data_AF-A0A1B1TG16-F1
#
_entry.id   AF-A0A1B1TG16-F1
#
_cell.length_a   1.000
_cell.length_b   1.000
_cell.length_c   1.000
_cell.angle_alpha   90.00
_cell.angle_beta   90.00
_cell.angle_gamma   90.00
#
_symmetry.space_group_name_H-M   'P 1'
#
loop_
_entity.id
_entity.type
_entity.pdbx_description
1 polymer ?
#
loop_
_entity_poly.entity_id
_entity_poly.type
_entity_poly.pdbx_seq_one_letter_code
_entity_poly.pdbx_strand_id
1 'polypeptide(L)'
;MIQTPTEDSTQVNSLEVEAALIEVKSRMAEIEASGRDFLMVSSSSDEEDLEAFISKFSDFGFQVDEPAIRNVIRNRIMELDFQTQNEKDSINSMPNSWREREAVREFENARSSLRNQLSNTLALHEGDLVKARMAFEEIGRNMKLDLRIPSISGRLHALFDLHVDINEAEALQDPNIARRNRVLRILHHGAIHLSSGERRTIDRLERNIKSFEEVVETILESSEGKFHEAQQALIIKFLESRGYEVNTSDLRPRILASAGIIGAELGHLSPSEIPRVAPGVMVSDTQVDAIVTELKSLAQAFKPKTETLSEVIEDDEDIADAADRLKSAREKIDHIDDVLARLRG
;
A
#
# COMPACT_ATOMS: atom_id res chain seq x y z
N MET A 1 -14.04 15.12 -65.43
CA MET A 1 -14.60 14.81 -64.09
C MET A 1 -13.79 15.61 -63.10
N ILE A 2 -14.34 16.74 -62.64
CA ILE A 2 -13.70 17.63 -61.66
C ILE A 2 -14.26 17.22 -60.30
N GLN A 3 -13.38 16.77 -59.40
CA GLN A 3 -13.73 16.50 -58.01
C GLN A 3 -14.04 17.83 -57.33
N THR A 4 -15.27 17.98 -56.86
CA THR A 4 -15.65 19.00 -55.88
C THR A 4 -15.01 18.68 -54.53
N PRO A 5 -14.46 19.67 -53.81
CA PRO A 5 -13.95 19.47 -52.46
C PRO A 5 -15.14 19.24 -51.51
N THR A 6 -15.05 18.21 -50.70
CA THR A 6 -15.95 17.97 -49.57
C THR A 6 -15.77 19.10 -48.55
N GLU A 7 -16.85 19.82 -48.29
CA GLU A 7 -16.93 20.87 -47.27
C GLU A 7 -16.54 20.30 -45.90
N ASP A 8 -15.51 20.88 -45.28
CA ASP A 8 -15.24 20.74 -43.85
C ASP A 8 -16.48 21.22 -43.10
N SER A 9 -17.24 20.28 -42.53
CA SER A 9 -18.29 20.59 -41.58
C SER A 9 -17.65 21.13 -40.31
N THR A 10 -17.44 22.44 -40.27
CA THR A 10 -17.24 23.18 -39.03
C THR A 10 -18.51 23.02 -38.22
N GLN A 11 -18.53 22.03 -37.32
CA GLN A 11 -19.56 21.92 -36.30
C GLN A 11 -19.53 23.23 -35.51
N VAL A 12 -20.52 24.08 -35.75
CA VAL A 12 -20.73 25.30 -34.96
C VAL A 12 -21.20 24.83 -33.60
N ASN A 13 -20.26 24.68 -32.68
CA ASN A 13 -20.57 24.38 -31.28
C ASN A 13 -21.38 25.54 -30.71
N SER A 14 -22.33 25.24 -29.83
CA SER A 14 -23.03 26.28 -29.08
C SER A 14 -22.04 27.03 -28.19
N LEU A 15 -22.36 28.29 -27.85
CA LEU A 15 -21.53 29.10 -26.96
C LEU A 15 -21.27 28.41 -25.61
N GLU A 16 -22.25 27.62 -25.13
CA GLU A 16 -22.17 26.81 -23.91
C GLU A 16 -21.14 25.69 -24.05
N VAL A 17 -21.16 24.96 -25.18
CA VAL A 17 -20.15 23.91 -25.47
C VAL A 17 -18.76 24.51 -25.62
N GLU A 18 -18.63 25.68 -26.26
CA GLU A 18 -17.34 26.37 -26.36
C GLU A 18 -16.79 26.82 -25.00
N ALA A 19 -17.65 27.36 -24.13
CA ALA A 19 -17.27 27.72 -22.77
C ALA A 19 -16.81 26.50 -21.96
N ALA A 20 -17.55 25.39 -22.06
CA ALA A 20 -17.21 24.14 -21.39
C ALA A 20 -15.92 23.50 -21.95
N LEU A 21 -15.67 23.62 -23.26
CA LEU A 21 -14.40 23.21 -23.86
C LEU A 21 -13.21 24.05 -23.36
N ILE A 22 -13.41 25.35 -23.12
CA ILE A 22 -12.39 26.21 -22.50
C ILE A 22 -12.13 25.78 -21.06
N GLU A 23 -13.18 25.46 -20.30
CA GLU A 23 -13.04 24.96 -18.93
C GLU A 23 -12.24 23.65 -18.88
N VAL A 24 -12.60 22.68 -19.72
CA VAL A 24 -11.89 21.40 -19.85
C VAL A 24 -10.41 21.62 -20.16
N LYS A 25 -10.09 22.54 -21.08
CA LYS A 25 -8.70 22.90 -21.39
C LYS A 25 -7.98 23.57 -20.22
N SER A 26 -8.67 24.38 -19.43
CA SER A 26 -8.09 25.05 -18.26
C SER A 26 -7.76 24.09 -17.11
N ARG A 27 -8.54 23.00 -16.98
CA ARG A 27 -8.41 21.96 -15.95
C ARG A 27 -7.79 20.67 -16.49
N MET A 28 -7.10 20.73 -17.62
CA MET A 28 -6.54 19.56 -18.30
C MET A 28 -5.58 18.75 -17.42
N ALA A 29 -4.84 19.43 -16.54
CA ALA A 29 -3.93 18.77 -15.60
C ALA A 29 -4.65 17.82 -14.61
N GLU A 30 -5.89 18.12 -14.22
CA GLU A 30 -6.69 17.23 -13.36
C GLU A 30 -7.08 15.96 -14.12
N ILE A 31 -7.43 16.12 -15.40
CA ILE A 31 -7.81 15.03 -16.30
C ILE A 31 -6.60 14.14 -16.58
N GLU A 32 -5.43 14.72 -16.81
CA GLU A 32 -4.17 13.99 -17.01
C GLU A 32 -3.75 13.21 -15.76
N ALA A 33 -3.83 13.84 -14.58
CA ALA A 33 -3.50 13.17 -13.32
C ALA A 33 -4.46 12.01 -13.03
N SER A 34 -5.78 12.22 -13.17
CA SER A 34 -6.78 11.16 -13.02
C SER A 34 -6.65 10.07 -14.09
N GLY A 35 -6.28 10.47 -15.31
CA GLY A 35 -6.07 9.58 -16.44
C GLY A 35 -4.89 8.64 -16.22
N ARG A 36 -3.81 9.10 -15.59
CA ARG A 36 -2.69 8.22 -15.23
C ARG A 36 -3.08 7.18 -14.19
N ASP A 37 -3.85 7.56 -13.19
CA ASP A 37 -4.36 6.62 -12.19
C ASP A 37 -5.27 5.56 -12.83
N PHE A 38 -6.12 5.96 -13.79
CA PHE A 38 -6.91 5.02 -14.59
C PHE A 38 -6.04 4.04 -15.38
N LEU A 39 -5.02 4.53 -16.09
CA LEU A 39 -4.12 3.71 -16.92
C LEU A 39 -3.17 2.79 -16.12
N MET A 40 -3.11 2.94 -14.80
CA MET A 40 -2.41 2.01 -13.92
C MET A 40 -3.19 0.70 -13.74
N VAL A 41 -4.52 0.77 -13.80
CA VAL A 41 -5.42 -0.37 -13.49
C VAL A 41 -6.12 -0.89 -14.74
N SER A 42 -6.46 0.00 -15.69
CA SER A 42 -7.18 -0.33 -16.91
C SER A 42 -6.42 0.15 -18.16
N SER A 43 -6.99 -0.08 -19.34
CA SER A 43 -6.40 0.26 -20.63
C SER A 43 -7.33 1.18 -21.41
N SER A 44 -6.76 2.09 -22.21
CA SER A 44 -7.51 2.90 -23.16
C SER A 44 -8.23 2.08 -24.25
N SER A 45 -7.88 0.80 -24.40
CA SER A 45 -8.50 -0.12 -25.36
C SER A 45 -9.82 -0.74 -24.86
N ASP A 46 -10.08 -0.69 -23.55
CA ASP A 46 -11.36 -1.13 -22.98
C ASP A 46 -12.37 0.03 -23.04
N GLU A 47 -13.27 -0.03 -24.03
CA GLU A 47 -14.23 1.04 -24.28
C GLU A 47 -15.26 1.17 -23.15
N GLU A 48 -15.62 0.08 -22.47
CA GLU A 48 -16.60 0.12 -21.38
C GLU A 48 -16.02 0.82 -20.15
N ASP A 49 -14.80 0.43 -19.77
CA ASP A 49 -14.06 1.05 -18.67
C ASP A 49 -13.71 2.52 -18.95
N LEU A 50 -13.32 2.83 -20.19
CA LEU A 50 -13.00 4.20 -20.60
C LEU A 50 -14.23 5.12 -20.54
N GLU A 51 -15.39 4.67 -21.02
CA GLU A 51 -16.63 5.45 -20.93
C GLU A 51 -17.12 5.60 -19.48
N ALA A 52 -16.94 4.57 -18.65
CA ALA A 52 -17.24 4.65 -17.21
C ALA A 52 -16.33 5.68 -16.51
N PHE A 53 -15.04 5.67 -16.83
CA PHE A 53 -14.07 6.66 -16.34
C PHE A 53 -14.42 8.08 -16.79
N ILE A 54 -14.70 8.29 -18.09
CA ILE A 54 -15.09 9.62 -18.61
C ILE A 54 -16.35 10.13 -17.92
N SER A 55 -17.32 9.25 -17.65
CA SER A 55 -18.58 9.63 -16.99
C SER A 55 -18.38 10.12 -15.56
N LYS A 56 -17.35 9.67 -14.84
CA LYS A 56 -17.02 10.15 -13.48
C LYS A 56 -16.63 11.63 -13.44
N PHE A 57 -16.17 12.21 -14.55
CA PHE A 57 -15.85 13.65 -14.58
C PHE A 57 -17.09 14.55 -14.38
N SER A 58 -18.31 14.02 -14.52
CA SER A 58 -19.53 14.73 -14.15
C SER A 58 -19.55 15.14 -12.66
N ASP A 59 -19.06 14.27 -11.78
CA ASP A 59 -18.97 14.54 -10.33
C ASP A 59 -18.01 15.69 -10.01
N PHE A 60 -17.04 15.94 -10.89
CA PHE A 60 -16.06 17.03 -10.79
C PHE A 60 -16.50 18.31 -11.51
N GLY A 61 -17.75 18.36 -11.97
CA GLY A 61 -18.39 19.52 -12.60
C GLY A 61 -18.16 19.65 -14.10
N PHE A 62 -17.57 18.66 -14.77
CA PHE A 62 -17.41 18.71 -16.23
C PHE A 62 -18.71 18.32 -16.94
N GLN A 63 -19.06 19.02 -18.02
CA GLN A 63 -20.26 18.75 -18.83
C GLN A 63 -20.07 17.55 -19.77
N VAL A 64 -19.71 16.38 -19.22
CA VAL A 64 -19.45 15.15 -19.99
C VAL A 64 -20.69 14.54 -20.64
N ASP A 65 -21.88 15.12 -20.46
CA ASP A 65 -23.04 14.77 -21.27
C ASP A 65 -22.86 15.19 -22.73
N GLU A 66 -22.01 16.20 -22.99
CA GLU A 66 -21.78 16.67 -24.36
C GLU A 66 -20.74 15.84 -25.11
N PRO A 67 -21.06 15.32 -26.31
CA PRO A 67 -20.17 14.45 -27.09
C PRO A 67 -18.82 15.11 -27.41
N ALA A 68 -18.82 16.42 -27.65
CA ALA A 68 -17.60 17.17 -27.95
C ALA A 68 -16.60 17.11 -26.78
N ILE A 69 -17.09 17.20 -25.54
CA ILE A 69 -16.25 17.16 -24.34
C ILE A 69 -15.75 15.75 -24.09
N ARG A 70 -16.62 14.74 -24.20
CA ARG A 70 -16.20 13.34 -24.12
C ARG A 70 -15.09 13.02 -25.10
N ASN A 71 -15.23 13.48 -26.35
CA ASN A 71 -14.22 13.25 -27.39
C ASN A 71 -12.87 13.90 -27.05
N VAL A 72 -12.88 15.11 -26.48
CA VAL A 72 -11.64 15.77 -26.04
C VAL A 72 -10.96 14.99 -24.92
N ILE A 73 -11.71 14.57 -23.90
CA ILE A 73 -11.17 13.78 -22.79
C ILE A 73 -10.65 12.44 -23.32
N ARG A 74 -11.43 11.74 -24.15
CA ARG A 74 -11.04 10.44 -24.74
C ARG A 74 -9.74 10.55 -25.53
N ASN A 75 -9.65 11.52 -26.44
CA ASN A 75 -8.44 11.75 -27.22
C ASN A 75 -7.24 12.04 -26.32
N ARG A 76 -7.43 12.83 -25.25
CA ARG A 76 -6.35 13.11 -24.29
C ARG A 76 -5.90 11.84 -23.56
N ILE A 77 -6.82 10.97 -23.14
CA ILE A 77 -6.46 9.70 -22.50
C ILE A 77 -5.70 8.77 -23.45
N MET A 78 -6.07 8.72 -24.73
CA MET A 78 -5.33 7.94 -25.73
C MET A 78 -3.92 8.51 -25.96
N GLU A 79 -3.77 9.83 -26.04
CA GLU A 79 -2.45 10.48 -26.11
C GLU A 79 -1.62 10.19 -24.85
N LEU A 80 -2.24 10.22 -23.68
CA LEU A 80 -1.61 9.95 -22.40
C LEU A 80 -1.16 8.50 -22.30
N ASP A 81 -1.95 7.54 -22.75
CA ASP A 81 -1.58 6.12 -22.78
C ASP A 81 -0.33 5.88 -23.64
N PHE A 82 -0.28 6.50 -24.83
CA PHE A 82 0.92 6.47 -25.65
C PHE A 82 2.13 7.10 -24.95
N GLN A 83 1.94 8.22 -24.24
CA GLN A 83 3.01 8.85 -23.46
C GLN A 83 3.49 7.94 -22.32
N THR A 84 2.58 7.36 -21.54
CA THR A 84 2.89 6.45 -20.43
C THR A 84 3.61 5.19 -20.93
N GLN A 85 3.24 4.65 -22.09
CA GLN A 85 3.95 3.53 -22.67
C GLN A 85 5.39 3.91 -23.05
N ASN A 86 5.58 5.07 -23.68
CA ASN A 86 6.90 5.57 -24.04
C ASN A 86 7.77 5.90 -22.81
N GLU A 87 7.15 6.42 -21.74
CA GLU A 87 7.79 6.63 -20.44
C GLU A 87 8.30 5.30 -19.86
N LYS A 88 7.45 4.26 -19.82
CA LYS A 88 7.81 2.91 -19.34
C LYS A 88 8.97 2.31 -20.14
N ASP A 89 8.93 2.43 -21.47
CA ASP A 89 9.98 1.93 -22.36
C ASP A 89 11.31 2.69 -22.16
N SER A 90 11.22 4.00 -21.92
CA SER A 90 12.39 4.88 -21.73
C SER A 90 13.08 4.69 -20.38
N ILE A 91 12.39 4.21 -19.34
CA ILE A 91 12.99 3.91 -18.03
C ILE A 91 14.03 2.78 -18.16
N ASN A 92 13.72 1.77 -18.97
CA ASN A 92 14.55 0.57 -19.14
C ASN A 92 15.57 0.70 -20.28
N SER A 93 15.42 1.73 -21.12
CA SER A 93 16.29 1.98 -22.26
C SER A 93 17.52 2.83 -21.87
N MET A 94 18.63 2.60 -22.57
CA MET A 94 19.79 3.50 -22.44
C MET A 94 19.46 4.88 -23.02
N PRO A 95 19.98 5.99 -22.45
CA PRO A 95 19.78 7.32 -23.01
C PRO A 95 20.30 7.40 -24.45
N ASN A 96 19.43 7.80 -25.37
CA ASN A 96 19.73 7.81 -26.80
C ASN A 96 20.37 9.13 -27.27
N SER A 97 20.42 10.15 -26.39
CA SER A 97 21.01 11.45 -26.69
C SER A 97 21.81 12.02 -25.52
N TRP A 98 22.77 12.91 -25.81
CA TRP A 98 23.51 13.63 -24.77
C TRP A 98 22.57 14.49 -23.88
N ARG A 99 21.57 15.14 -24.49
CA ARG A 99 20.58 15.94 -23.76
C ARG A 99 19.80 15.10 -22.76
N GLU A 100 19.36 13.91 -23.17
CA GLU A 100 18.68 12.97 -22.29
C GLU A 100 19.60 12.46 -21.17
N ARG A 101 20.85 12.15 -21.50
CA ARG A 101 21.84 11.72 -20.51
C ARG A 101 22.10 12.79 -19.44
N GLU A 102 22.19 14.06 -19.82
CA GLU A 102 22.32 15.16 -18.87
C GLU A 102 21.05 15.34 -18.04
N ALA A 103 19.87 15.31 -18.66
CA ALA A 103 18.61 15.40 -17.93
C ALA A 103 18.47 14.29 -16.87
N VAL A 104 18.90 13.06 -17.20
CA VAL A 104 18.90 11.94 -16.24
C VAL A 104 19.87 12.21 -15.08
N ARG A 105 21.03 12.82 -15.34
CA ARG A 105 21.97 13.22 -14.28
C ARG A 105 21.37 14.27 -13.37
N GLU A 106 20.70 15.28 -13.93
CA GLU A 106 19.99 16.31 -13.17
C GLU A 106 18.88 15.70 -12.31
N PHE A 107 18.12 14.74 -12.86
CA PHE A 107 17.13 13.98 -12.09
C PHE A 107 17.75 13.22 -10.92
N GLU A 108 18.82 12.45 -11.13
CA GLU A 108 19.46 11.71 -10.04
C GLU A 108 20.03 12.64 -8.94
N ASN A 109 20.50 13.83 -9.32
CA ASN A 109 20.93 14.84 -8.34
C ASN A 109 19.75 15.40 -7.53
N ALA A 110 18.57 15.56 -8.15
CA ALA A 110 17.36 16.06 -7.50
C ALA A 110 16.58 14.98 -6.71
N ARG A 111 16.85 13.70 -6.98
CA ARG A 111 16.06 12.55 -6.50
C ARG A 111 15.87 12.50 -4.98
N SER A 112 16.92 12.78 -4.21
CA SER A 112 16.84 12.79 -2.75
C SER A 112 15.91 13.90 -2.23
N SER A 113 15.95 15.08 -2.86
CA SER A 113 15.06 16.20 -2.54
C SER A 113 13.62 15.89 -2.93
N LEU A 114 13.40 15.32 -4.12
CA LEU A 114 12.09 14.87 -4.59
C LEU A 114 11.44 13.89 -3.61
N ARG A 115 12.19 12.86 -3.17
CA ARG A 115 11.68 11.88 -2.20
C ARG A 115 11.26 12.52 -0.88
N ASN A 116 12.04 13.48 -0.37
CA ASN A 116 11.69 14.18 0.87
C ASN A 116 10.45 15.07 0.71
N GLN A 117 10.29 15.72 -0.43
CA GLN A 117 9.13 16.57 -0.70
C GLN A 117 7.87 15.74 -0.97
N LEU A 118 8.01 14.54 -1.51
CA LEU A 118 6.91 13.65 -1.82
C LEU A 118 6.12 13.26 -0.55
N SER A 119 6.79 12.90 0.55
CA SER A 119 6.11 12.58 1.81
C SER A 119 5.30 13.77 2.36
N ASN A 120 5.86 14.99 2.26
CA ASN A 120 5.14 16.20 2.66
C ASN A 120 3.95 16.50 1.73
N THR A 121 4.09 16.22 0.43
CA THR A 121 3.06 16.47 -0.58
C THR A 121 1.86 15.54 -0.38
N LEU A 122 2.12 14.25 -0.14
CA LEU A 122 1.08 13.27 0.17
C LEU A 122 0.35 13.63 1.48
N ALA A 123 1.08 14.05 2.51
CA ALA A 123 0.47 14.47 3.78
C ALA A 123 -0.39 15.74 3.66
N LEU A 124 0.01 16.68 2.78
CA LEU A 124 -0.75 17.91 2.54
C LEU A 124 -2.06 17.66 1.77
N HIS A 125 -2.07 16.62 0.93
CA HIS A 125 -3.19 16.24 0.07
C HIS A 125 -3.73 14.85 0.43
N GLU A 126 -3.92 14.60 1.73
CA GLU A 126 -4.44 13.32 2.22
C GLU A 126 -5.82 13.02 1.60
N GLY A 127 -5.94 11.86 0.97
CA GLY A 127 -7.18 11.41 0.32
C GLY A 127 -7.44 11.96 -1.09
N ASP A 128 -6.57 12.82 -1.63
CA ASP A 128 -6.70 13.38 -2.99
C ASP A 128 -5.39 13.20 -3.78
N LEU A 129 -5.22 12.00 -4.36
CA LEU A 129 -4.03 11.63 -5.12
C LEU A 129 -3.84 12.47 -6.38
N VAL A 130 -4.93 12.91 -7.01
CA VAL A 130 -4.91 13.75 -8.21
C VAL A 130 -4.21 15.07 -7.90
N LYS A 131 -4.64 15.76 -6.83
CA LYS A 131 -3.98 17.00 -6.40
C LYS A 131 -2.55 16.77 -5.93
N ALA A 132 -2.30 15.68 -5.21
CA ALA A 132 -0.95 15.34 -4.76
C ALA A 132 0.01 15.12 -5.96
N ARG A 133 -0.44 14.42 -7.00
CA ARG A 133 0.32 14.18 -8.23
C ARG A 133 0.61 15.48 -8.97
N MET A 134 -0.40 16.35 -9.14
CA MET A 134 -0.23 17.66 -9.76
C MET A 134 0.76 18.54 -8.99
N ALA A 135 0.67 18.58 -7.66
CA ALA A 135 1.61 19.32 -6.82
C ALA A 135 3.03 18.76 -6.95
N PHE A 136 3.19 17.44 -7.05
CA PHE A 136 4.49 16.80 -7.21
C PHE A 136 5.12 17.04 -8.59
N GLU A 137 4.32 17.07 -9.66
CA GLU A 137 4.78 17.51 -10.98
C GLU A 137 5.30 18.94 -10.97
N GLU A 138 4.59 19.83 -10.29
CA GLU A 138 4.98 21.24 -10.17
C GLU A 138 6.30 21.39 -9.39
N ILE A 139 6.51 20.57 -8.35
CA ILE A 139 7.80 20.47 -7.66
C ILE A 139 8.91 20.05 -8.64
N GLY A 140 8.67 19.03 -9.46
CA GLY A 140 9.62 18.59 -10.48
C GLY A 140 9.99 19.70 -11.48
N ARG A 141 8.99 20.45 -11.95
CA ARG A 141 9.21 21.63 -12.83
C ARG A 141 10.01 22.72 -12.14
N ASN A 142 9.73 23.00 -10.87
CA ASN A 142 10.47 23.99 -10.06
C ASN A 142 11.94 23.59 -9.83
N MET A 143 12.22 22.28 -9.81
CA MET A 143 13.58 21.73 -9.79
C MET A 143 14.27 21.74 -11.17
N LYS A 144 13.65 22.35 -12.19
CA LYS A 144 14.13 22.44 -13.58
C LYS A 144 14.19 21.10 -14.32
N LEU A 145 13.44 20.10 -13.87
CA LEU A 145 13.33 18.82 -14.58
C LEU A 145 12.46 18.99 -15.83
N ASP A 146 12.97 18.55 -16.98
CA ASP A 146 12.24 18.62 -18.24
C ASP A 146 11.30 17.41 -18.40
N LEU A 147 10.06 17.55 -17.92
CA LEU A 147 9.02 16.51 -17.99
C LEU A 147 8.54 16.22 -19.42
N ARG A 148 9.02 16.95 -20.44
CA ARG A 148 8.75 16.59 -21.85
C ARG A 148 9.61 15.42 -22.31
N ILE A 149 10.67 15.10 -21.56
CA ILE A 149 11.54 13.95 -21.83
C ILE A 149 10.91 12.71 -21.15
N PRO A 150 10.51 11.68 -21.91
CA PRO A 150 9.81 10.51 -21.36
C PRO A 150 10.59 9.80 -20.24
N SER A 151 11.91 9.70 -20.36
CA SER A 151 12.76 9.10 -19.31
C SER A 151 12.78 9.90 -18.00
N ILE A 152 12.48 11.20 -18.01
CA ILE A 152 12.39 12.04 -16.81
C ILE A 152 10.97 12.00 -16.25
N SER A 153 9.97 12.22 -17.10
CA SER A 153 8.56 12.13 -16.73
C SER A 153 8.23 10.77 -16.09
N GLY A 154 8.62 9.69 -16.76
CA GLY A 154 8.42 8.33 -16.27
C GLY A 154 9.09 8.07 -14.93
N ARG A 155 10.31 8.58 -14.70
CA ARG A 155 10.99 8.44 -13.41
C ARG A 155 10.33 9.25 -12.30
N LEU A 156 9.80 10.44 -12.61
CA LEU A 156 9.07 11.25 -11.64
C LEU A 156 7.78 10.53 -11.22
N HIS A 157 7.00 10.04 -12.19
CA HIS A 157 5.76 9.32 -11.91
C HIS A 157 6.01 7.99 -11.20
N ALA A 158 6.99 7.21 -11.65
CA ALA A 158 7.37 5.98 -10.96
C ALA A 158 7.79 6.22 -9.50
N LEU A 159 8.44 7.35 -9.21
CA LEU A 159 8.78 7.73 -7.83
C LEU A 159 7.53 8.05 -7.00
N PHE A 160 6.55 8.74 -7.58
CA PHE A 160 5.26 9.03 -6.95
C PHE A 160 4.49 7.75 -6.67
N ASP A 161 4.27 6.93 -7.70
CA ASP A 161 3.46 5.71 -7.64
C ASP A 161 4.06 4.72 -6.62
N LEU A 162 5.39 4.50 -6.68
CA LEU A 162 6.07 3.64 -5.72
C LEU A 162 5.90 4.13 -4.28
N HIS A 163 5.87 5.44 -4.04
CA HIS A 163 5.71 5.95 -2.69
C HIS A 163 4.26 5.84 -2.19
N VAL A 164 3.28 5.98 -3.07
CA VAL A 164 1.88 5.70 -2.75
C VAL A 164 1.73 4.23 -2.38
N ASP A 165 2.24 3.32 -3.21
CA ASP A 165 2.21 1.88 -2.94
C ASP A 165 2.90 1.51 -1.63
N ILE A 166 4.07 2.10 -1.35
CA ILE A 166 4.78 1.90 -0.08
C ILE A 166 3.96 2.42 1.10
N ASN A 167 3.36 3.61 0.98
CA ASN A 167 2.58 4.20 2.08
C ASN A 167 1.30 3.38 2.35
N GLU A 168 0.64 2.88 1.30
CA GLU A 168 -0.47 1.94 1.45
C GLU A 168 -0.04 0.63 2.11
N ALA A 169 1.11 0.07 1.69
CA ALA A 169 1.68 -1.11 2.32
C ALA A 169 2.11 -0.88 3.78
N GLU A 170 2.69 0.28 4.08
CA GLU A 170 3.06 0.70 5.44
C GLU A 170 1.81 0.89 6.31
N ALA A 171 0.73 1.46 5.76
CA ALA A 171 -0.56 1.56 6.45
C ALA A 171 -1.15 0.17 6.73
N LEU A 172 -0.99 -0.79 5.81
CA LEU A 172 -1.38 -2.20 6.05
C LEU A 172 -0.48 -2.89 7.09
N GLN A 173 0.78 -2.46 7.21
CA GLN A 173 1.74 -2.93 8.21
C GLN A 173 1.71 -2.13 9.53
N ASP A 174 0.83 -1.14 9.67
CA ASP A 174 0.68 -0.40 10.93
C ASP A 174 0.37 -1.43 12.05
N PRO A 175 1.22 -1.53 13.09
CA PRO A 175 1.00 -2.46 14.19
C PRO A 175 -0.39 -2.28 14.83
N ASN A 176 -0.96 -1.08 14.80
CA ASN A 176 -2.30 -0.82 15.30
C ASN A 176 -3.39 -1.45 14.43
N ILE A 177 -3.26 -1.37 13.11
CA ILE A 177 -4.20 -1.99 12.17
C ILE A 177 -4.06 -3.51 12.20
N ALA A 178 -2.83 -4.02 12.22
CA ALA A 178 -2.54 -5.44 12.38
C ALA A 178 -3.12 -6.01 13.69
N ARG A 179 -2.97 -5.30 14.82
CA ARG A 179 -3.58 -5.64 16.12
C ARG A 179 -5.10 -5.69 16.04
N ARG A 180 -5.73 -4.66 15.47
CA ARG A 180 -7.19 -4.64 15.30
C ARG A 180 -7.68 -5.80 14.45
N ASN A 181 -7.00 -6.11 13.35
CA ASN A 181 -7.33 -7.27 12.53
C ASN A 181 -7.21 -8.59 13.30
N ARG A 182 -6.18 -8.76 14.15
CA ARG A 182 -6.05 -9.92 15.04
C ARG A 182 -7.21 -10.01 16.03
N VAL A 183 -7.57 -8.90 16.67
CA VAL A 183 -8.70 -8.82 17.60
C VAL A 183 -10.02 -9.15 16.92
N LEU A 184 -10.28 -8.59 15.74
CA LEU A 184 -11.50 -8.83 14.96
C LEU A 184 -11.63 -10.30 14.53
N ARG A 185 -10.52 -10.95 14.14
CA ARG A 185 -10.52 -12.39 13.81
C ARG A 185 -11.02 -13.25 14.97
N ILE A 186 -10.72 -12.87 16.21
CA ILE A 186 -11.14 -13.61 17.42
C ILE A 186 -12.58 -13.28 17.80
N LEU A 187 -12.98 -12.02 17.70
CA LEU A 187 -14.36 -11.61 17.94
C LEU A 187 -15.31 -12.32 16.96
N HIS A 188 -14.97 -12.34 15.66
CA HIS A 188 -15.77 -12.96 14.60
C HIS A 188 -15.56 -14.48 14.45
N HIS A 189 -14.69 -15.09 15.25
CA HIS A 189 -14.37 -16.51 15.10
C HIS A 189 -15.61 -17.40 15.30
N GLY A 190 -16.08 -18.12 14.28
CA GLY A 190 -17.31 -18.92 14.41
C GLY A 190 -18.56 -18.07 14.64
N ALA A 191 -18.61 -16.84 14.07
CA ALA A 191 -19.78 -15.97 14.11
C ALA A 191 -21.09 -16.64 13.64
N ILE A 192 -20.97 -17.72 12.86
CA ILE A 192 -22.09 -18.59 12.43
C ILE A 192 -22.88 -19.14 13.62
N HIS A 193 -22.23 -19.42 14.75
CA HIS A 193 -22.86 -19.95 15.97
C HIS A 193 -23.40 -18.89 16.92
N LEU A 194 -23.14 -17.60 16.65
CA LEU A 194 -23.62 -16.50 17.48
C LEU A 194 -25.08 -16.17 17.18
N SER A 195 -25.83 -15.82 18.22
CA SER A 195 -27.16 -15.27 18.10
C SER A 195 -27.16 -13.91 17.39
N SER A 196 -28.30 -13.51 16.83
CA SER A 196 -28.43 -12.20 16.16
C SER A 196 -28.18 -11.02 17.11
N GLY A 197 -28.39 -11.18 18.41
CA GLY A 197 -28.05 -10.17 19.43
C GLY A 197 -26.55 -10.04 19.62
N GLU A 198 -25.85 -11.17 19.73
CA GLU A 198 -24.40 -11.19 19.92
C GLU A 198 -23.63 -10.67 18.70
N ARG A 199 -24.09 -10.97 17.48
CA ARG A 199 -23.52 -10.40 16.25
C ARG A 199 -23.63 -8.88 16.23
N ARG A 200 -24.79 -8.32 16.61
CA ARG A 200 -24.97 -6.86 16.72
C ARG A 200 -24.05 -6.24 17.77
N THR A 201 -23.80 -6.95 18.88
CA THR A 201 -22.85 -6.49 19.91
C THR A 201 -21.43 -6.45 19.35
N ILE A 202 -21.00 -7.45 18.58
CA ILE A 202 -19.70 -7.47 17.90
C ILE A 202 -19.60 -6.36 16.85
N ASP A 203 -20.61 -6.18 15.99
CA ASP A 203 -20.61 -5.14 14.96
C ASP A 203 -20.49 -3.73 15.58
N ARG A 204 -21.14 -3.51 16.73
CA ARG A 204 -21.01 -2.26 17.50
C ARG A 204 -19.63 -2.10 18.13
N LEU A 205 -19.02 -3.20 18.59
CA LEU A 205 -17.69 -3.20 19.18
C LEU A 205 -16.61 -2.95 18.11
N GLU A 206 -16.76 -3.53 16.91
CA GLU A 206 -15.87 -3.33 15.76
C GLU A 206 -15.82 -1.85 15.35
N ARG A 207 -16.98 -1.20 15.22
CA ARG A 207 -17.05 0.24 14.91
C ARG A 207 -16.39 1.12 15.98
N ASN A 208 -16.26 0.63 17.21
CA ASN A 208 -15.69 1.35 18.35
C ASN A 208 -14.42 0.67 18.89
N ILE A 209 -13.70 -0.07 18.04
CA ILE A 209 -12.56 -0.90 18.49
C ILE A 209 -11.47 -0.06 19.15
N LYS A 210 -11.25 1.17 18.68
CA LYS A 210 -10.28 2.11 19.26
C LYS A 210 -10.59 2.41 20.74
N SER A 211 -11.85 2.68 21.06
CA SER A 211 -12.25 2.94 22.45
C SER A 211 -12.16 1.69 23.33
N PHE A 212 -12.32 0.50 22.74
CA PHE A 212 -12.07 -0.75 23.45
C PHE A 212 -10.57 -0.94 23.75
N GLU A 213 -9.69 -0.66 22.78
CA GLU A 213 -8.23 -0.67 22.99
C GLU A 213 -7.81 0.28 24.13
N GLU A 214 -8.28 1.54 24.11
CA GLU A 214 -7.96 2.55 25.14
C GLU A 214 -8.37 2.10 26.56
N VAL A 215 -9.53 1.44 26.67
CA VAL A 215 -10.04 0.92 27.95
C VAL A 215 -9.18 -0.24 28.44
N VAL A 216 -8.81 -1.15 27.55
CA VAL A 216 -7.94 -2.28 27.88
C VAL A 216 -6.57 -1.77 28.29
N GLU A 217 -6.00 -0.82 27.57
CA GLU A 217 -4.73 -0.16 27.90
C GLU A 217 -4.81 0.48 29.29
N THR A 218 -5.80 1.33 29.56
CA THR A 218 -5.95 2.01 30.87
C THR A 218 -6.08 1.02 32.04
N ILE A 219 -6.85 -0.06 31.85
CA ILE A 219 -7.05 -1.08 32.89
C ILE A 219 -5.74 -1.86 33.11
N LEU A 220 -5.01 -2.16 32.05
CA LEU A 220 -3.79 -2.97 32.12
C LEU A 220 -2.56 -2.18 32.53
N GLU A 221 -2.48 -0.88 32.22
CA GLU A 221 -1.43 0.03 32.70
C GLU A 221 -1.45 0.10 34.24
N SER A 222 -2.63 0.02 34.84
CA SER A 222 -2.80 -0.05 36.31
C SER A 222 -2.43 -1.43 36.91
N SER A 223 -2.19 -2.44 36.07
CA SER A 223 -1.85 -3.79 36.50
C SER A 223 -0.40 -4.10 36.16
N GLU A 224 0.43 -4.37 37.18
CA GLU A 224 1.86 -4.71 37.02
C GLU A 224 2.04 -6.10 36.37
N GLY A 225 1.70 -6.25 35.09
CA GLY A 225 2.02 -7.44 34.32
C GLY A 225 1.06 -8.62 34.47
N LYS A 226 -0.13 -8.43 35.08
CA LYS A 226 -0.99 -9.53 35.54
C LYS A 226 -2.44 -9.41 35.08
N PHE A 227 -2.90 -10.37 34.26
CA PHE A 227 -4.31 -10.42 33.81
C PHE A 227 -5.20 -11.35 34.63
N HIS A 228 -5.46 -10.98 35.89
CA HIS A 228 -6.25 -11.79 36.82
C HIS A 228 -7.76 -11.51 36.70
N GLU A 229 -8.56 -12.30 37.44
CA GLU A 229 -10.03 -12.24 37.44
C GLU A 229 -10.58 -10.83 37.76
N ALA A 230 -9.85 -10.02 38.53
CA ALA A 230 -10.22 -8.64 38.85
C ALA A 230 -10.19 -7.73 37.62
N GLN A 231 -9.11 -7.76 36.82
CA GLN A 231 -9.00 -6.98 35.58
C GLN A 231 -10.01 -7.46 34.54
N GLN A 232 -10.20 -8.78 34.43
CA GLN A 232 -11.21 -9.37 33.54
C GLN A 232 -12.62 -8.91 33.91
N ALA A 233 -12.95 -8.86 35.21
CA ALA A 233 -14.25 -8.37 35.69
C ALA A 233 -14.44 -6.86 35.42
N LEU A 234 -13.39 -6.05 35.52
CA LEU A 234 -13.45 -4.62 35.21
C LEU A 234 -13.75 -4.34 33.74
N ILE A 235 -13.12 -5.07 32.82
CA ILE A 235 -13.38 -4.94 31.37
C ILE A 235 -14.83 -5.30 31.05
N ILE A 236 -15.31 -6.43 31.57
CA ILE A 236 -16.70 -6.87 31.34
C ILE A 236 -17.69 -5.87 31.93
N LYS A 237 -17.49 -5.43 33.17
CA LYS A 237 -18.36 -4.45 33.84
C LYS A 237 -18.38 -3.10 33.12
N PHE A 238 -17.24 -2.66 32.57
CA PHE A 238 -17.17 -1.43 31.80
C PHE A 238 -18.00 -1.55 30.51
N LEU A 239 -17.87 -2.65 29.77
CA LEU A 239 -18.65 -2.88 28.56
C LEU A 239 -20.15 -3.02 28.85
N GLU A 240 -20.53 -3.72 29.92
CA GLU A 240 -21.93 -3.77 30.39
C GLU A 240 -22.47 -2.37 30.72
N SER A 241 -21.67 -1.53 31.40
CA SER A 241 -22.08 -0.15 31.74
C SER A 241 -22.32 0.75 30.51
N ARG A 242 -21.68 0.41 29.39
CA ARG A 242 -21.85 1.08 28.08
C ARG A 242 -23.00 0.48 27.25
N GLY A 243 -23.72 -0.51 27.80
CA GLY A 243 -24.85 -1.15 27.14
C GLY A 243 -24.45 -2.18 26.09
N TYR A 244 -23.30 -2.84 26.26
CA TYR A 244 -22.93 -4.03 25.49
C TYR A 244 -23.32 -5.29 26.27
N GLU A 245 -24.03 -6.21 25.60
CA GLU A 245 -24.39 -7.52 26.16
C GLU A 245 -23.22 -8.50 25.99
N VAL A 246 -22.21 -8.41 26.86
CA VAL A 246 -20.94 -9.11 26.71
C VAL A 246 -20.78 -10.34 27.60
N ASN A 247 -21.68 -10.50 28.57
CA ASN A 247 -21.60 -11.54 29.61
C ASN A 247 -22.42 -12.78 29.24
N THR A 248 -22.25 -13.24 27.99
CA THR A 248 -22.76 -14.53 27.52
C THR A 248 -21.66 -15.58 27.56
N SER A 249 -22.04 -16.86 27.52
CA SER A 249 -21.10 -17.99 27.45
C SER A 249 -20.14 -17.88 26.26
N ASP A 250 -20.58 -17.26 25.18
CA ASP A 250 -19.87 -17.22 23.90
C ASP A 250 -19.08 -15.91 23.70
N LEU A 251 -19.61 -14.76 24.13
CA LEU A 251 -18.95 -13.47 23.98
C LEU A 251 -17.90 -13.18 25.06
N ARG A 252 -18.17 -13.59 26.31
CA ARG A 252 -17.26 -13.29 27.43
C ARG A 252 -15.85 -13.86 27.21
N PRO A 253 -15.66 -15.13 26.80
CA PRO A 253 -14.33 -15.66 26.53
C PRO A 253 -13.62 -14.94 25.37
N ARG A 254 -14.35 -14.52 24.33
CA ARG A 254 -13.78 -13.83 23.15
C ARG A 254 -13.28 -12.45 23.52
N ILE A 255 -14.08 -11.68 24.25
CA ILE A 255 -13.74 -10.32 24.66
C ILE A 255 -12.53 -10.34 25.60
N LEU A 256 -12.45 -11.32 26.50
CA LEU A 256 -11.31 -11.50 27.38
C LEU A 256 -10.05 -11.94 26.61
N ALA A 257 -10.18 -12.82 25.61
CA ALA A 257 -9.06 -13.20 24.75
C ALA A 257 -8.57 -12.00 23.89
N SER A 258 -9.49 -11.22 23.34
CA SER A 258 -9.19 -9.98 22.60
C SER A 258 -8.48 -8.95 23.48
N ALA A 259 -8.93 -8.76 24.72
CA ALA A 259 -8.27 -7.89 25.69
C ALA A 259 -6.87 -8.39 26.08
N GLY A 260 -6.72 -9.70 26.26
CA GLY A 260 -5.42 -10.32 26.55
C GLY A 260 -4.41 -10.11 25.42
N ILE A 261 -4.85 -10.18 24.15
CA ILE A 261 -3.99 -9.92 22.99
C ILE A 261 -3.58 -8.46 22.89
N ILE A 262 -4.52 -7.52 23.10
CA ILE A 262 -4.20 -6.10 23.16
C ILE A 262 -3.17 -5.84 24.26
N GLY A 263 -3.37 -6.40 25.45
CA GLY A 263 -2.45 -6.26 26.57
C GLY A 263 -1.06 -6.87 26.35
N ALA A 264 -1.00 -8.03 25.68
CA ALA A 264 0.27 -8.68 25.35
C ALA A 264 1.06 -7.90 24.29
N GLU A 265 0.36 -7.33 23.30
CA GLU A 265 0.98 -6.53 22.24
C GLU A 265 1.45 -5.15 22.70
N LEU A 266 0.76 -4.54 23.66
CA LEU A 266 1.18 -3.29 24.30
C LEU A 266 2.31 -3.51 25.34
N GLY A 267 2.73 -4.76 25.58
CA GLY A 267 3.80 -5.10 26.52
C GLY A 267 3.38 -5.09 28.00
N HIS A 268 2.09 -4.96 28.28
CA HIS A 268 1.55 -4.99 29.64
C HIS A 268 1.30 -6.42 30.14
N LEU A 269 1.31 -7.43 29.28
CA LEU A 269 1.08 -8.84 29.63
C LEU A 269 2.08 -9.77 28.92
N SER A 270 2.40 -10.89 29.56
CA SER A 270 3.11 -11.98 28.88
C SER A 270 2.14 -12.82 28.03
N PRO A 271 2.53 -13.33 26.84
CA PRO A 271 1.66 -14.16 26.00
C PRO A 271 1.12 -15.42 26.69
N SER A 272 1.77 -15.87 27.77
CA SER A 272 1.33 -16.98 28.63
C SER A 272 0.10 -16.68 29.48
N GLU A 273 -0.25 -15.40 29.69
CA GLU A 273 -1.38 -14.98 30.54
C GLU A 273 -2.67 -14.68 29.76
N ILE A 274 -2.66 -14.85 28.44
CA ILE A 274 -3.86 -14.69 27.62
C ILE A 274 -4.88 -15.78 28.01
N PRO A 275 -6.10 -15.43 28.47
CA PRO A 275 -7.10 -16.41 28.82
C PRO A 275 -7.47 -17.20 27.58
N ARG A 276 -7.24 -18.51 27.65
CA ARG A 276 -7.60 -19.41 26.56
C ARG A 276 -9.12 -19.47 26.45
N VAL A 277 -9.65 -19.32 25.24
CA VAL A 277 -11.05 -19.64 24.96
C VAL A 277 -11.28 -21.09 25.38
N ALA A 278 -12.25 -21.33 26.26
CA ALA A 278 -12.50 -22.64 26.88
C ALA A 278 -12.73 -23.74 25.80
N PRO A 279 -12.41 -25.02 26.12
CA PRO A 279 -12.24 -26.08 25.14
C PRO A 279 -13.60 -26.56 24.59
N GLY A 280 -13.71 -26.57 23.26
CA GLY A 280 -14.94 -26.90 22.52
C GLY A 280 -14.98 -26.25 21.14
N VAL A 281 -14.21 -25.18 20.98
CA VAL A 281 -13.85 -24.58 19.69
C VAL A 281 -12.39 -24.92 19.45
N MET A 282 -12.15 -25.96 18.65
CA MET A 282 -10.80 -26.39 18.27
C MET A 282 -10.13 -25.24 17.50
N VAL A 283 -9.30 -24.46 18.19
CA VAL A 283 -8.16 -23.81 17.54
C VAL A 283 -7.28 -24.97 17.11
N SER A 284 -7.09 -25.19 15.80
CA SER A 284 -6.14 -26.22 15.39
C SER A 284 -4.77 -25.81 15.94
N ASP A 285 -4.06 -26.73 16.60
CA ASP A 285 -2.74 -26.47 17.19
C ASP A 285 -1.79 -25.79 16.18
N THR A 286 -2.00 -26.03 14.89
CA THR A 286 -1.32 -25.38 13.76
C THR A 286 -1.49 -23.85 13.67
N GLN A 287 -2.62 -23.27 14.09
CA GLN A 287 -2.84 -21.81 14.06
C GLN A 287 -2.20 -21.11 15.25
N VAL A 288 -2.18 -21.76 16.43
CA VAL A 288 -1.44 -21.26 17.59
C VAL A 288 0.06 -21.34 17.32
N ASP A 289 0.54 -22.46 16.77
CA ASP A 289 1.95 -22.61 16.39
C ASP A 289 2.36 -21.64 15.27
N ALA A 290 1.48 -21.33 14.32
CA ALA A 290 1.75 -20.29 13.32
C ALA A 290 1.88 -18.90 13.96
N ILE A 291 0.98 -18.55 14.89
CA ILE A 291 1.02 -17.27 15.62
C ILE A 291 2.23 -17.19 16.55
N VAL A 292 2.62 -18.30 17.19
CA VAL A 292 3.82 -18.37 18.04
C VAL A 292 5.09 -18.28 17.20
N THR A 293 5.12 -18.87 16.01
CA THR A 293 6.22 -18.75 15.06
C THR A 293 6.34 -17.31 14.53
N GLU A 294 5.21 -16.65 14.22
CA GLU A 294 5.18 -15.23 13.84
C GLU A 294 5.63 -14.32 14.99
N LEU A 295 5.19 -14.57 16.22
CA LEU A 295 5.62 -13.84 17.41
C LEU A 295 7.12 -14.02 17.69
N LYS A 296 7.66 -15.22 17.48
CA LYS A 296 9.10 -15.49 17.58
C LYS A 296 9.90 -14.78 16.49
N SER A 297 9.39 -14.73 15.25
CA SER A 297 10.07 -14.03 14.15
C SER A 297 10.06 -12.51 14.34
N LEU A 298 8.95 -11.95 14.80
CA LEU A 298 8.84 -10.54 15.17
C LEU A 298 9.72 -10.20 16.37
N ALA A 299 9.75 -11.03 17.41
CA ALA A 299 10.64 -10.83 18.56
C ALA A 299 12.12 -10.93 18.18
N GLN A 300 12.49 -11.77 17.20
CA GLN A 300 13.85 -11.82 16.64
C GLN A 300 14.18 -10.57 15.81
N ALA A 301 13.22 -10.03 15.06
CA ALA A 301 13.40 -8.80 14.29
C ALA A 301 13.62 -7.56 15.20
N PHE A 302 13.11 -7.58 16.42
CA PHE A 302 13.24 -6.48 17.41
C PHE A 302 14.32 -6.69 18.48
N LYS A 303 14.98 -7.86 18.54
CA LYS A 303 16.18 -8.02 19.37
C LYS A 303 17.34 -7.23 18.73
N PRO A 304 17.99 -6.29 19.43
CA PRO A 304 19.25 -5.73 18.94
C PRO A 304 20.23 -6.90 18.77
N LYS A 305 20.85 -7.02 17.57
CA LYS A 305 21.90 -8.00 17.28
C LYS A 305 23.06 -7.79 18.26
N THR A 306 22.95 -8.42 19.42
CA THR A 306 24.09 -8.72 20.25
C THR A 306 24.56 -10.06 19.72
N GLU A 307 25.62 -10.03 18.92
CA GLU A 307 26.32 -11.23 18.48
C GLU A 307 26.84 -11.97 19.71
N THR A 308 26.00 -12.81 20.31
CA THR A 308 26.47 -13.92 21.13
C THR A 308 26.58 -15.12 20.20
N LEU A 309 27.84 -15.45 19.90
CA LEU A 309 28.39 -16.55 19.08
C LEU A 309 27.94 -17.97 19.48
N SER A 310 26.73 -18.17 20.00
CA SER A 310 26.36 -19.41 20.69
C SER A 310 25.20 -20.19 20.07
N GLU A 311 24.57 -19.72 18.99
CA GLU A 311 23.50 -20.46 18.28
C GLU A 311 23.86 -20.82 16.82
N VAL A 312 25.15 -21.03 16.52
CA VAL A 312 25.62 -21.45 15.18
C VAL A 312 25.78 -22.97 15.06
N ILE A 313 25.36 -23.77 16.06
CA ILE A 313 25.72 -25.20 16.10
C ILE A 313 24.65 -26.13 15.48
N GLU A 314 23.50 -25.65 15.00
CA GLU A 314 22.45 -26.55 14.47
C GLU A 314 22.26 -26.63 12.95
N ASP A 315 22.99 -25.86 12.12
CA ASP A 315 22.88 -25.94 10.64
C ASP A 315 24.23 -26.23 9.95
N ASP A 316 24.91 -27.31 10.37
CA ASP A 316 26.25 -27.69 9.86
C ASP A 316 26.22 -28.47 8.52
N GLU A 317 25.05 -28.94 8.05
CA GLU A 317 24.95 -29.68 6.77
C GLU A 317 24.82 -28.75 5.54
N ASP A 318 24.11 -27.62 5.64
CA ASP A 318 23.90 -26.71 4.51
C ASP A 318 25.13 -25.81 4.23
N ILE A 319 25.95 -25.53 5.25
CA ILE A 319 27.20 -24.75 5.10
C ILE A 319 28.30 -25.60 4.47
N ALA A 320 28.36 -26.90 4.79
CA ALA A 320 29.32 -27.82 4.18
C ALA A 320 29.10 -27.95 2.66
N ASP A 321 27.84 -28.06 2.24
CA ASP A 321 27.46 -28.20 0.84
C ASP A 321 27.69 -26.90 0.04
N ALA A 322 27.48 -25.74 0.68
CA ALA A 322 27.82 -24.44 0.11
C ALA A 322 29.34 -24.20 0.01
N ALA A 323 30.12 -24.65 1.00
CA ALA A 323 31.57 -24.55 1.00
C ALA A 323 32.23 -25.42 -0.08
N ASP A 324 31.73 -26.64 -0.29
CA ASP A 324 32.23 -27.53 -1.34
C ASP A 324 31.90 -27.00 -2.75
N ARG A 325 30.73 -26.38 -2.94
CA ARG A 325 30.38 -25.69 -4.20
C ARG A 325 31.28 -24.47 -4.46
N LEU A 326 31.61 -23.71 -3.42
CA LEU A 326 32.51 -22.56 -3.54
C LEU A 326 33.95 -23.00 -3.86
N LYS A 327 34.42 -24.08 -3.23
CA LYS A 327 35.74 -24.66 -3.50
C LYS A 327 35.83 -25.20 -4.92
N SER A 328 34.80 -25.92 -5.38
CA SER A 328 34.67 -26.37 -6.78
C SER A 328 34.67 -25.21 -7.78
N ALA A 329 33.97 -24.11 -7.48
CA ALA A 329 33.95 -22.93 -8.34
C ALA A 329 35.32 -22.24 -8.38
N ARG A 330 36.02 -22.16 -7.25
CA ARG A 330 37.36 -21.57 -7.17
C ARG A 330 38.40 -22.38 -7.93
N GLU A 331 38.40 -23.71 -7.81
CA GLU A 331 39.29 -24.58 -8.57
C GLU A 331 39.06 -24.47 -10.09
N LYS A 332 37.81 -24.29 -10.53
CA LYS A 332 37.50 -24.03 -11.96
C LYS A 332 38.00 -22.67 -12.43
N ILE A 333 37.90 -21.63 -11.59
CA ILE A 333 38.41 -20.29 -11.92
C ILE A 333 39.95 -20.31 -11.99
N ASP A 334 40.61 -20.94 -11.02
CA ASP A 334 42.08 -21.07 -11.02
C ASP A 334 42.56 -21.89 -12.23
N HIS A 335 41.79 -22.90 -12.66
CA HIS A 335 42.09 -23.66 -13.89
C HIS A 335 41.91 -22.81 -15.17
N ILE A 336 40.88 -21.97 -15.21
CA ILE A 336 40.66 -21.04 -16.34
C ILE A 336 41.79 -20.01 -16.40
N ASP A 337 42.24 -19.50 -15.25
CA ASP A 337 43.34 -18.55 -15.18
C ASP A 337 44.68 -19.17 -15.61
N ASP A 338 44.94 -20.45 -15.27
CA ASP A 338 46.15 -21.16 -15.73
C ASP A 338 46.11 -21.42 -17.26
N VAL A 339 44.92 -21.69 -17.82
CA VAL A 339 44.73 -21.82 -19.28
C VAL A 339 44.91 -20.48 -19.99
N LEU A 340 44.38 -19.39 -19.42
CA LEU A 340 44.56 -18.03 -19.96
C LEU A 340 46.02 -17.57 -19.87
N ALA A 341 46.74 -17.94 -18.81
CA ALA A 341 48.16 -17.66 -18.66
C ALA A 341 48.99 -18.40 -19.72
N ARG A 342 48.65 -19.65 -20.05
CA ARG A 342 49.30 -20.42 -21.13
C ARG A 342 48.98 -19.92 -22.54
N LEU A 343 47.83 -19.27 -22.75
CA LEU A 343 47.47 -18.65 -24.03
C LEU A 343 48.09 -17.25 -24.23
N ARG A 344 48.57 -16.62 -23.14
CA ARG A 344 49.28 -15.33 -23.17
C ARG A 344 50.80 -15.46 -23.19
N GLY A 345 51.32 -16.69 -23.13
CA GLY A 345 52.74 -17.04 -23.31
C GLY A 345 53.08 -17.31 -24.77
#